data_AF-G5DYN7-F1
#
_entry.id   AF-G5DYN7-F1
#
_cell.length_a   1.000
_cell.length_b   1.000
_cell.length_c   1.000
_cell.angle_alpha   90.00
_cell.angle_beta   90.00
_cell.angle_gamma   90.00
#
_symmetry.space_group_name_H-M   'P 1'
#
loop_
_entity.id
_entity.type
_entity.pdbx_description
1 polymer ?
#
loop_
_entity_poly.entity_id
_entity_poly.type
_entity_poly.pdbx_seq_one_letter_code
_entity_poly.pdbx_strand_id
1 'polypeptide(L)'
;KITNLEKGQVYKQGNLFDFLRLTGWRGSKVLYFGDHLYSDLADLMLRHGWRTGAIVPELESETKIVNTEQYSQSLTWLQALTGLLERMQSFRDPASQQILQDWMKERQELRAVTKNLFNPQFGSIFRTCH
;
A
#
# COMPACT_ATOMS: atom_id res chain seq x y z
N LYS A 1 -30.25 18.82 23.08
CA LYS A 1 -29.57 19.05 21.78
C LYS A 1 -28.46 20.07 22.01
N ILE A 2 -27.24 19.81 21.55
CA ILE A 2 -26.09 20.71 21.71
C ILE A 2 -26.20 21.83 20.67
N THR A 3 -26.02 23.09 21.10
CA THR A 3 -26.10 24.27 20.24
C THR A 3 -24.73 24.87 19.94
N ASN A 4 -23.75 24.70 20.83
CA ASN A 4 -22.35 25.15 20.68
C ASN A 4 -21.38 24.16 21.34
N LEU A 5 -20.13 24.15 20.89
CA LEU A 5 -19.04 23.40 21.53
C LEU A 5 -18.31 24.30 22.54
N GLU A 6 -18.04 23.77 23.72
CA GLU A 6 -17.38 24.45 24.82
C GLU A 6 -16.03 23.78 25.13
N LYS A 7 -15.05 24.61 25.47
CA LYS A 7 -13.70 24.13 25.76
C LYS A 7 -13.71 23.27 27.04
N GLY A 8 -13.01 22.13 26.99
CA GLY A 8 -12.86 21.22 28.12
C GLY A 8 -14.03 20.25 28.32
N GLN A 9 -15.03 20.27 27.45
CA GLN A 9 -16.16 19.35 27.50
C GLN A 9 -15.93 18.11 26.64
N VAL A 10 -16.51 16.98 27.09
CA VAL A 10 -16.51 15.71 26.35
C VAL A 10 -17.88 15.51 25.69
N TYR A 11 -17.86 15.23 24.40
CA TYR A 11 -19.07 14.99 23.60
C TYR A 11 -19.11 13.54 23.13
N LYS A 12 -20.30 12.93 23.16
CA LYS A 12 -20.54 11.55 22.71
C LYS A 12 -21.65 11.56 21.66
N GLN A 13 -21.56 10.61 20.71
CA GLN A 13 -22.47 10.50 19.56
C GLN A 13 -22.37 11.71 18.62
N GLY A 14 -23.34 11.82 17.71
CA GLY A 14 -23.40 12.87 16.70
C GLY A 14 -23.00 12.36 15.32
N ASN A 15 -23.00 13.29 14.38
CA ASN A 15 -22.59 13.04 13.00
C ASN A 15 -21.71 14.21 12.53
N LEU A 16 -21.03 13.99 11.42
CA LEU A 16 -20.14 14.97 10.83
C LEU A 16 -20.87 16.27 10.42
N PHE A 17 -22.13 16.18 9.98
CA PHE A 17 -22.90 17.36 9.57
C PHE A 17 -23.15 18.31 10.74
N ASP A 18 -23.55 17.80 11.90
CA ASP A 18 -23.71 18.58 13.12
C ASP A 18 -22.37 19.16 13.58
N PHE A 19 -21.28 18.39 13.49
CA PHE A 19 -19.93 18.86 13.84
C PHE A 19 -19.48 20.04 12.95
N LEU A 20 -19.69 19.94 11.63
CA LEU A 20 -19.39 21.01 10.68
C LEU A 20 -20.25 22.26 10.94
N ARG A 21 -21.53 22.08 11.29
CA ARG A 21 -22.42 23.20 11.64
C ARG A 21 -21.97 23.92 12.92
N LEU A 22 -21.57 23.16 13.94
CA LEU A 22 -21.16 23.69 15.23
C LEU A 22 -19.78 24.38 15.19
N THR A 23 -18.85 23.85 14.41
CA THR A 23 -17.48 24.41 14.30
C THR A 23 -17.33 25.47 13.21
N GLY A 24 -18.17 25.43 12.17
CA GLY A 24 -18.02 26.24 10.97
C GLY A 24 -16.79 25.89 10.12
N TRP A 25 -16.06 24.82 10.45
CA TRP A 25 -14.89 24.40 9.70
C TRP A 25 -15.31 23.73 8.38
N ARG A 26 -14.69 24.12 7.26
CA ARG A 26 -15.03 23.60 5.93
C ARG A 26 -13.78 23.44 5.08
N GLY A 27 -13.84 22.47 4.15
CA GLY A 27 -12.77 22.18 3.20
C GLY A 27 -11.45 21.82 3.87
N SER A 28 -10.34 22.35 3.36
CA SER A 28 -8.98 22.02 3.79
C SER A 28 -8.57 22.59 5.15
N LYS A 29 -9.49 23.20 5.91
CA LYS A 29 -9.23 23.71 7.26
C LYS A 29 -9.16 22.62 8.32
N VAL A 30 -9.59 21.40 7.96
CA VAL A 30 -9.55 20.24 8.85
C VAL A 30 -8.59 19.20 8.29
N LEU A 31 -7.71 18.71 9.17
CA LEU A 31 -6.86 17.56 8.95
C LEU A 31 -7.31 16.47 9.91
N TYR A 32 -7.82 15.37 9.37
CA TYR A 32 -8.30 14.23 10.13
C TYR A 32 -7.31 13.06 9.99
N PHE A 33 -7.02 12.36 11.09
CA PHE A 33 -6.20 11.15 11.08
C PHE A 33 -7.05 9.95 11.51
N GLY A 34 -6.89 8.83 10.79
CA GLY A 34 -7.57 7.57 11.09
C GLY A 34 -6.78 6.38 10.56
N ASP A 35 -7.06 5.20 11.09
CA ASP A 35 -6.43 3.92 10.72
C ASP A 35 -7.28 3.13 9.71
N HIS A 36 -8.57 3.45 9.55
CA HIS A 36 -9.45 2.80 8.59
C HIS A 36 -9.69 3.67 7.35
N LEU A 37 -9.10 3.26 6.23
CA LEU A 37 -9.16 4.01 4.95
C LEU A 37 -10.61 4.32 4.50
N TYR A 38 -11.51 3.34 4.58
CA TYR A 38 -12.86 3.45 4.02
C TYR A 38 -13.87 4.08 4.96
N SER A 39 -13.89 3.67 6.24
CA SER A 39 -14.84 4.21 7.21
C SER A 39 -14.49 5.63 7.63
N ASP A 40 -13.19 5.96 7.67
CA ASP A 40 -12.76 7.20 8.30
C ASP A 40 -12.28 8.24 7.29
N LEU A 41 -11.68 7.84 6.15
CA LEU A 41 -10.99 8.80 5.27
C LEU A 41 -11.74 9.04 3.95
N ALA A 42 -12.29 8.01 3.33
CA ALA A 42 -12.91 8.10 2.01
C ALA A 42 -14.08 9.10 1.96
N ASP A 43 -15.04 8.99 2.89
CA ASP A 43 -16.20 9.89 2.91
C ASP A 43 -15.82 11.34 3.31
N LEU A 44 -14.85 11.52 4.21
CA LEU A 44 -14.37 12.85 4.61
C LEU A 44 -13.68 13.59 3.46
N MET A 45 -12.87 12.88 2.69
CA MET A 45 -12.17 13.43 1.54
C MET A 45 -13.15 13.74 0.40
N LEU A 46 -14.00 12.77 0.03
CA LEU A 46 -14.89 12.89 -1.14
C LEU A 46 -16.04 13.86 -0.93
N ARG A 47 -16.68 13.85 0.25
CA ARG A 47 -17.91 14.64 0.48
C ARG A 47 -17.65 15.98 1.14
N HIS A 48 -16.53 16.15 1.85
CA HIS A 48 -16.30 17.32 2.71
C HIS A 48 -15.00 18.06 2.41
N GLY A 49 -14.14 17.52 1.53
CA GLY A 49 -12.90 18.17 1.11
C GLY A 49 -11.88 18.35 2.24
N TRP A 50 -11.99 17.54 3.28
CA TRP A 50 -11.03 17.54 4.39
C TRP A 50 -9.72 16.91 3.94
N ARG A 51 -8.62 17.37 4.53
CA ARG A 51 -7.33 16.66 4.40
C ARG A 51 -7.37 15.47 5.35
N THR A 52 -6.87 14.32 4.88
CA THR A 52 -6.88 13.08 5.64
C THR A 52 -5.47 12.51 5.70
N GLY A 53 -5.06 12.02 6.87
CA GLY A 53 -3.84 11.25 7.07
C GLY A 53 -4.20 9.83 7.50
N ALA A 54 -3.70 8.83 6.78
CA ALA A 54 -3.84 7.44 7.19
C ALA A 54 -2.75 7.06 8.18
N ILE A 55 -3.12 6.40 9.27
CA ILE A 55 -2.19 5.78 10.20
C ILE A 55 -2.13 4.30 9.84
N VAL A 56 -0.97 3.83 9.37
CA VAL A 56 -0.80 2.45 8.90
C VAL A 56 0.37 1.81 9.66
N PRO A 57 0.12 1.16 10.81
CA PRO A 57 1.17 0.53 11.62
C PRO A 57 1.98 -0.52 10.85
N GLU A 58 1.33 -1.24 9.94
CA GLU A 58 1.94 -2.31 9.13
C GLU A 58 3.00 -1.78 8.15
N LEU A 59 3.02 -0.48 7.88
CA LEU A 59 4.04 0.14 7.03
C LEU A 59 5.44 0.00 7.64
N GLU A 60 5.55 -0.01 8.98
CA GLU A 60 6.85 -0.09 9.66
C GLU A 60 7.54 -1.43 9.38
N SER A 61 6.82 -2.54 9.54
CA SER A 61 7.37 -3.89 9.33
C SER A 61 7.73 -4.12 7.86
N GLU A 62 6.89 -3.65 6.93
CA GLU A 62 7.19 -3.73 5.50
C GLU A 62 8.40 -2.90 5.10
N THR A 63 8.52 -1.68 5.62
CA THR A 63 9.66 -0.80 5.32
C THR A 63 10.97 -1.44 5.79
N LYS A 64 10.97 -2.10 6.95
CA LYS A 64 12.15 -2.83 7.44
C LYS A 64 12.57 -3.94 6.47
N ILE A 65 11.62 -4.72 5.94
CA ILE A 65 11.90 -5.80 4.97
C ILE A 65 12.42 -5.21 3.65
N VAL A 66 11.76 -4.18 3.12
CA VAL A 66 12.13 -3.55 1.85
C VAL A 66 13.52 -2.91 1.90
N ASN A 67 13.92 -2.39 3.06
CA ASN A 67 15.24 -1.80 3.27
C ASN A 67 16.37 -2.83 3.43
N THR A 68 16.07 -4.13 3.44
CA THR A 68 17.13 -5.15 3.47
C THR A 68 17.84 -5.25 2.12
N GLU A 69 19.17 -5.46 2.16
CA GLU A 69 19.96 -5.67 0.93
C GLU A 69 19.46 -6.88 0.15
N GLN A 70 19.08 -7.95 0.84
CA GLN A 70 18.54 -9.17 0.23
C GLN A 70 17.31 -8.86 -0.63
N TYR A 71 16.36 -8.09 -0.12
CA TYR A 71 15.16 -7.70 -0.87
C TYR A 71 15.51 -6.83 -2.07
N SER A 72 16.37 -5.82 -1.87
CA SER A 72 16.80 -4.90 -2.93
C SER A 72 17.52 -5.60 -4.08
N GLN A 73 18.45 -6.50 -3.77
CA GLN A 73 19.17 -7.31 -4.75
C GLN A 73 18.23 -8.26 -5.49
N SER A 74 17.34 -8.95 -4.76
CA SER A 74 16.36 -9.87 -5.36
C SER A 74 15.42 -9.13 -6.32
N LEU A 75 14.96 -7.93 -5.95
CA LEU A 75 14.10 -7.11 -6.80
C LEU A 75 14.83 -6.62 -8.06
N THR A 76 16.07 -6.16 -7.90
CA THR A 76 16.91 -5.72 -9.03
C THR A 76 17.15 -6.87 -10.01
N TRP A 77 17.43 -8.06 -9.50
CA TRP A 77 17.64 -9.23 -10.33
C TRP A 77 16.35 -9.69 -11.02
N LEU A 78 15.20 -9.66 -10.33
CA LEU A 78 13.90 -9.93 -10.94
C LEU A 78 13.57 -8.99 -12.11
N GLN A 79 13.93 -7.70 -11.99
CA GLN A 79 13.77 -6.73 -13.07
C GLN A 79 14.70 -7.04 -14.25
N ALA A 80 15.97 -7.37 -13.98
CA ALA A 80 16.92 -7.76 -15.02
C ALA A 80 16.47 -9.03 -15.77
N LEU A 81 16.07 -10.08 -15.05
CA LEU A 81 15.51 -11.31 -15.61
C LEU A 81 14.28 -11.04 -16.47
N THR A 82 13.37 -10.16 -16.02
CA THR A 82 12.17 -9.81 -16.78
C THR A 82 12.55 -9.14 -18.11
N GLY A 83 13.49 -8.19 -18.10
CA GLY A 83 13.97 -7.54 -19.31
C GLY A 83 14.73 -8.49 -20.27
N LEU A 84 15.46 -9.47 -19.74
CA LEU A 84 16.11 -10.51 -20.55
C LEU A 84 15.09 -11.43 -21.22
N LEU A 85 14.09 -11.89 -20.45
CA LEU A 85 13.00 -12.74 -20.96
C LEU A 85 12.23 -12.05 -22.09
N GLU A 86 11.89 -10.77 -21.93
CA GLU A 86 11.19 -9.99 -22.96
C GLU A 86 11.98 -9.90 -24.26
N ARG A 87 13.30 -9.73 -24.19
CA ARG A 87 14.17 -9.69 -25.38
C ARG A 87 14.27 -11.06 -26.06
N MET A 88 14.31 -12.13 -25.26
CA MET A 88 14.51 -13.50 -25.77
C MET A 88 13.29 -14.12 -26.43
N GLN A 89 12.08 -13.58 -26.21
CA GLN A 89 10.84 -14.06 -26.87
C GLN A 89 10.88 -14.02 -28.40
N SER A 90 11.80 -13.24 -28.99
CA SER A 90 11.98 -13.16 -30.45
C SER A 90 12.75 -14.34 -31.06
N PHE A 91 13.47 -15.12 -30.25
CA PHE A 91 14.30 -16.24 -30.71
C PHE A 91 13.55 -17.57 -30.56
N ARG A 92 13.61 -18.42 -31.59
CA ARG A 92 12.86 -19.70 -31.66
C ARG A 92 13.76 -20.94 -31.79
N ASP A 93 15.08 -20.76 -31.69
CA ASP A 93 16.01 -21.88 -31.74
C ASP A 93 15.87 -22.76 -30.47
N PRO A 94 16.09 -24.09 -30.58
CA PRO A 94 15.92 -25.02 -29.46
C PRO A 94 16.81 -24.69 -28.25
N ALA A 95 18.01 -24.12 -28.48
CA ALA A 95 18.93 -23.74 -27.42
C ALA A 95 18.39 -22.52 -26.63
N SER A 96 17.89 -21.50 -27.32
CA SER A 96 17.25 -20.33 -26.69
C SER A 96 15.96 -20.69 -25.95
N GLN A 97 15.20 -21.68 -26.45
CA GLN A 97 14.01 -22.18 -25.73
C GLN A 97 14.37 -22.83 -24.39
N GLN A 98 15.48 -23.58 -24.32
CA GLN A 98 15.95 -24.16 -23.06
C GLN A 98 16.34 -23.08 -22.04
N ILE A 99 17.11 -22.06 -22.47
CA ILE A 99 17.52 -20.93 -21.63
C ILE A 99 16.29 -20.16 -21.11
N LEU A 100 15.28 -19.95 -21.97
CA LEU A 100 14.01 -19.32 -21.58
C LEU A 100 13.32 -20.09 -20.44
N GLN A 101 13.28 -21.43 -20.52
CA GLN A 101 12.68 -22.25 -19.45
C GLN A 101 13.48 -22.14 -18.15
N ASP A 102 14.80 -22.17 -18.23
CA ASP A 102 15.67 -22.07 -17.06
C ASP A 102 15.49 -20.71 -16.35
N TRP A 103 15.46 -19.61 -17.09
CA TRP A 103 15.22 -18.28 -16.54
C TRP A 103 13.79 -18.08 -16.02
N MET A 104 12.79 -18.72 -16.66
CA MET A 104 11.42 -18.72 -16.12
C MET A 104 11.36 -19.43 -14.77
N LYS A 105 12.06 -20.56 -14.62
CA LYS A 105 12.17 -21.28 -13.35
C LYS A 105 12.89 -20.44 -12.29
N GLU A 106 14.03 -19.85 -12.62
CA GLU A 106 14.78 -18.97 -11.72
C GLU A 106 13.93 -17.77 -11.25
N ARG A 107 13.21 -17.12 -12.17
CA ARG A 107 12.28 -16.04 -11.85
C ARG A 107 11.20 -16.49 -10.88
N GLN A 108 10.66 -17.70 -11.04
CA GLN A 108 9.64 -18.23 -10.16
C GLN A 108 10.19 -18.52 -8.75
N GLU A 109 11.39 -19.07 -8.65
CA GLU A 109 12.08 -19.31 -7.38
C GLU A 109 12.37 -18.00 -6.64
N LEU A 110 12.92 -16.99 -7.34
CA LEU A 110 13.17 -15.66 -6.78
C LEU A 110 11.89 -14.98 -6.31
N ARG A 111 10.79 -15.11 -7.05
CA ARG A 111 9.47 -14.60 -6.62
C ARG A 111 9.00 -15.27 -5.34
N ALA A 112 9.17 -16.58 -5.22
CA ALA A 112 8.78 -17.32 -4.02
C ALA A 112 9.61 -16.89 -2.80
N VAL A 113 10.94 -16.79 -2.94
CA VAL A 113 11.84 -16.31 -1.88
C VAL A 113 11.46 -14.89 -1.46
N THR A 114 11.30 -13.98 -2.43
CA THR A 114 10.96 -12.57 -2.17
C THR A 114 9.60 -12.42 -1.50
N LYS A 115 8.61 -13.25 -1.86
CA LYS A 115 7.30 -13.27 -1.20
C LYS A 115 7.39 -13.76 0.25
N ASN A 116 8.21 -14.78 0.50
CA ASN A 116 8.40 -15.37 1.83
C ASN A 116 9.20 -14.46 2.79
N LEU A 117 9.80 -13.38 2.31
CA LEU A 117 10.37 -12.34 3.17
C LEU A 117 9.28 -11.55 3.92
N PHE A 118 8.06 -11.52 3.38
CA PHE A 118 6.89 -10.96 4.04
C PHE A 118 6.10 -12.06 4.76
N ASN A 119 4.84 -11.77 5.11
CA ASN A 119 3.96 -12.76 5.70
C ASN A 119 3.89 -14.02 4.79
N PRO A 120 4.20 -15.22 5.30
CA PRO A 120 4.25 -16.43 4.46
C PRO A 120 2.91 -16.82 3.83
N GLN A 121 1.80 -16.45 4.46
CA GLN A 121 0.46 -16.80 4.00
C GLN A 121 -0.08 -15.76 3.00
N PHE A 122 0.05 -14.48 3.34
CA PHE A 122 -0.60 -13.39 2.61
C PHE A 122 0.37 -12.53 1.78
N GLY A 123 1.67 -12.56 2.06
CA GLY A 123 2.67 -11.72 1.41
C GLY A 123 2.67 -10.28 1.96
N SER A 124 3.07 -9.33 1.11
CA SER A 124 3.00 -7.90 1.40
C SER A 124 1.55 -7.42 1.33
N ILE A 125 1.19 -6.51 2.24
CA ILE A 125 -0.10 -5.82 2.29
C ILE A 125 -0.18 -4.78 1.16
N PHE A 126 0.94 -4.13 0.81
CA PHE A 126 0.95 -3.06 -0.20
C PHE A 126 1.24 -3.55 -1.62
N ARG A 127 1.65 -4.81 -1.82
CA ARG A 127 2.09 -5.32 -3.13
C ARG A 127 1.51 -6.69 -3.45
N THR A 128 0.94 -6.81 -4.65
CA THR A 128 0.61 -8.10 -5.27
C THR A 128 1.75 -8.54 -6.18
N CYS A 129 2.20 -9.79 -6.04
CA CYS A 129 3.17 -10.38 -6.96
C CYS A 129 2.52 -10.54 -8.35
N HIS A 130 2.89 -9.68 -9.32
CA HIS A 130 2.60 -9.86 -10.75
C HIS A 130 3.85 -10.42 -11.45
#